data_AF-A0A7W7CD01-F1
#
_entry.id   AF-A0A7W7CD01-F1
#
_cell.length_a   1.000
_cell.length_b   1.000
_cell.length_c   1.000
_cell.angle_alpha   90.00
_cell.angle_beta   90.00
_cell.angle_gamma   90.00
#
_symmetry.space_group_name_H-M   'P 1'
#
loop_
_entity.id
_entity.type
_entity.pdbx_description
1 polymer ?
#
loop_
_entity_poly.entity_id
_entity_poly.type
_entity_poly.pdbx_seq_one_letter_code
_entity_poly.pdbx_strand_id
1 'polypeptide(L)'
;MPEVRLVGPAGEQVGIVRIEDALRLAEEADLDLVEVAPQARPPVCKLMDYGKFKYESAQKARESRRNQQMTVIKEQKLRPKIDSHDYDTKKGHIVRFLNQGHKVKVTIMFRGREQSRPELGYRLLQRLAEDVADLGVVESSPKQDGRNMIMVLAPHKNVKPRTATKDAETEQDVAAE
;
A
#
# COMPACT_ATOMS: atom_id res chain seq x y z
N MET A 1 -30.31 -36.82 -2.90
CA MET A 1 -30.19 -35.91 -1.73
C MET A 1 -28.81 -35.28 -1.79
N PRO A 2 -28.66 -33.98 -1.52
CA PRO A 2 -27.34 -33.33 -1.57
C PRO A 2 -26.43 -33.85 -0.45
N GLU A 3 -25.21 -34.22 -0.82
CA GLU A 3 -24.15 -34.68 0.08
C GLU A 3 -23.13 -33.56 0.28
N VAL A 4 -22.61 -33.44 1.50
CA VAL A 4 -21.63 -32.43 1.89
C VAL A 4 -20.42 -33.10 2.54
N ARG A 5 -19.23 -32.55 2.31
CA ARG A 5 -18.03 -32.95 3.04
C ARG A 5 -17.99 -32.18 4.35
N LEU A 6 -18.14 -32.87 5.46
CA LEU A 6 -18.20 -32.30 6.80
C LEU A 6 -16.81 -32.27 7.46
N VAL A 7 -16.49 -31.11 8.03
CA VAL A 7 -15.32 -30.88 8.88
C VAL A 7 -15.80 -30.48 10.28
N GLY A 8 -15.30 -31.18 11.30
CA GLY A 8 -15.60 -30.91 12.70
C GLY A 8 -14.97 -29.60 13.22
N PRO A 9 -15.35 -29.17 14.43
CA PRO A 9 -14.93 -27.88 15.02
C PRO A 9 -13.42 -27.76 15.20
N ALA A 10 -12.75 -28.85 15.58
CA ALA A 10 -11.29 -28.91 15.74
C ALA A 10 -10.52 -29.15 14.42
N GLY A 11 -11.21 -29.22 13.27
CA GLY A 11 -10.59 -29.53 11.97
C GLY A 11 -10.52 -31.02 11.62
N GLU A 12 -11.19 -31.88 12.40
CA GLU A 12 -11.35 -33.29 12.07
C GLU A 12 -12.19 -33.48 10.79
N GLN A 13 -11.80 -34.42 9.94
CA GLN A 13 -12.55 -34.74 8.73
C GLN A 13 -13.55 -35.86 9.04
N VAL A 14 -14.84 -35.52 9.12
CA VAL A 14 -15.92 -36.49 9.35
C VAL A 14 -16.23 -37.27 8.07
N GLY A 15 -15.96 -36.68 6.91
CA GLY A 15 -16.14 -37.32 5.60
C GLY A 15 -17.34 -36.78 4.84
N ILE A 16 -17.90 -37.57 3.92
CA ILE A 16 -19.07 -37.18 3.13
C ILE A 16 -20.32 -37.67 3.87
N VAL A 17 -21.17 -36.73 4.24
CA VAL A 17 -22.43 -36.99 4.97
C VAL A 17 -23.59 -36.32 4.27
N ARG A 18 -24.81 -36.72 4.62
CA ARG A 18 -26.01 -36.02 4.16
C ARG A 18 -26.11 -34.68 4.88
N ILE A 19 -26.70 -33.69 4.21
CA ILE A 19 -26.90 -32.35 4.79
C ILE A 19 -27.73 -32.39 6.09
N GLU A 20 -28.71 -33.28 6.18
CA GLU A 20 -29.56 -33.47 7.36
C GLU A 20 -28.75 -33.95 8.58
N ASP A 21 -27.85 -34.92 8.37
CA ASP A 21 -26.96 -35.41 9.43
C ASP A 21 -25.99 -34.30 9.87
N ALA A 22 -25.48 -33.50 8.93
CA ALA A 22 -24.60 -32.38 9.23
C ALA A 22 -25.31 -31.27 10.03
N LEU A 23 -26.57 -30.99 9.74
CA LEU A 23 -27.39 -30.03 10.49
C LEU A 23 -27.67 -30.51 11.91
N ARG A 24 -28.04 -31.79 12.07
CA ARG A 24 -28.25 -32.38 13.39
C ARG A 24 -26.97 -32.35 14.24
N LEU A 25 -25.82 -32.68 13.66
CA LEU A 25 -24.52 -32.60 14.35
C LEU A 25 -24.14 -31.16 14.75
N ALA A 26 -24.60 -30.16 13.98
CA ALA A 26 -24.44 -28.75 14.34
C ALA A 26 -25.28 -28.41 15.57
N GLU A 27 -26.56 -28.80 15.58
CA GLU A 27 -27.48 -28.60 16.72
C GLU A 27 -27.01 -29.33 17.99
N GLU A 28 -26.57 -30.58 17.88
CA GLU A 28 -26.03 -31.36 19.01
C GLU A 28 -24.77 -30.74 19.62
N ALA A 29 -24.00 -30.00 18.82
CA ALA A 29 -22.77 -29.35 19.25
C ALA A 29 -22.97 -27.88 19.63
N ASP A 30 -24.18 -27.33 19.56
CA ASP A 30 -24.50 -25.90 19.70
C ASP A 30 -23.62 -25.01 18.78
N LEU A 31 -23.38 -25.46 17.54
CA LEU A 31 -22.57 -24.78 16.53
C LEU A 31 -23.34 -24.57 15.22
N ASP A 32 -22.84 -23.69 14.36
CA ASP A 32 -23.41 -23.48 13.02
C ASP A 32 -22.75 -24.39 11.97
N LEU A 33 -23.55 -24.89 11.03
CA LEU A 33 -23.05 -25.51 9.81
C LEU A 33 -22.72 -24.42 8.78
N VAL A 34 -21.43 -24.14 8.59
CA VAL A 34 -20.97 -23.07 7.68
C VAL A 34 -20.36 -23.65 6.42
N GLU A 35 -20.88 -23.27 5.25
CA GLU A 35 -20.31 -23.63 3.95
C GLU A 35 -19.03 -22.82 3.68
N VAL A 36 -17.86 -23.46 3.72
CA VAL A 36 -16.55 -22.80 3.52
C VAL A 36 -16.05 -22.89 2.08
N ALA A 37 -16.45 -23.93 1.34
CA ALA A 37 -16.06 -24.10 -0.06
C ALA A 37 -17.25 -24.60 -0.90
N PRO A 38 -18.09 -23.68 -1.42
CA PRO A 38 -19.27 -24.04 -2.22
C PRO A 38 -18.90 -24.59 -3.60
N GLN A 39 -17.69 -24.29 -4.10
CA GLN A 39 -17.23 -24.71 -5.42
C GLN A 39 -16.69 -26.17 -5.46
N ALA A 40 -16.53 -26.81 -4.30
CA ALA A 40 -16.08 -28.19 -4.24
C ALA A 40 -17.21 -29.17 -4.59
N ARG A 41 -16.86 -30.35 -5.11
CA ARG A 41 -17.80 -31.45 -5.35
C ARG A 41 -17.36 -32.68 -4.53
N PRO A 42 -18.06 -33.05 -3.44
CA PRO A 42 -19.18 -32.32 -2.80
C PRO A 42 -18.74 -31.02 -2.08
N PRO A 43 -19.65 -30.06 -1.84
CA PRO A 43 -19.36 -28.83 -1.10
C PRO A 43 -18.76 -29.11 0.28
N VAL A 44 -17.85 -28.26 0.74
CA VAL A 44 -17.22 -28.43 2.07
C VAL A 44 -17.92 -27.54 3.08
N CYS A 45 -18.50 -28.19 4.09
CA CYS A 45 -19.14 -27.54 5.24
C CYS A 45 -18.31 -27.81 6.49
N LYS A 46 -18.17 -26.79 7.34
CA LYS A 46 -17.43 -26.87 8.60
C LYS A 46 -18.33 -26.44 9.75
N LEU A 47 -18.33 -27.22 10.83
CA LEU A 47 -18.98 -26.86 12.08
C LEU A 47 -18.16 -25.77 12.78
N MET A 48 -18.73 -24.58 12.96
CA MET A 48 -18.10 -23.47 13.66
C MET A 48 -19.12 -22.45 14.13
N ASP A 49 -18.76 -21.63 15.12
CA ASP A 49 -19.53 -20.43 15.47
C ASP A 49 -19.31 -19.35 14.40
N TYR A 50 -20.34 -19.06 13.62
CA TYR A 50 -20.27 -18.08 12.53
C TYR A 50 -20.08 -16.64 13.06
N GLY A 51 -20.67 -16.32 14.21
CA GLY A 51 -20.55 -15.01 14.85
C GLY A 51 -19.11 -14.69 15.23
N LYS A 52 -18.45 -15.63 15.92
CA LYS A 52 -17.05 -15.49 16.30
C LYS A 52 -16.12 -15.43 15.08
N PHE A 53 -16.32 -16.30 14.09
CA PHE A 53 -15.53 -16.31 12.87
C PHE A 53 -15.64 -14.99 12.08
N LYS A 54 -16.84 -14.41 11.97
CA LYS A 54 -17.06 -13.12 11.32
C LYS A 54 -16.33 -11.99 12.06
N TYR A 55 -16.32 -12.02 13.39
CA TYR A 55 -15.59 -11.04 14.18
C TYR A 55 -14.07 -11.16 14.00
N GLU A 56 -13.51 -12.36 14.11
CA GLU A 56 -12.08 -12.61 13.97
C GLU A 56 -11.57 -12.30 12.55
N SER A 57 -12.32 -12.70 11.53
CA SER A 57 -12.00 -12.36 10.13
C SER A 57 -12.06 -10.85 9.88
N ALA A 58 -13.05 -10.15 10.45
CA ALA A 58 -13.12 -8.70 10.36
C ALA A 58 -11.96 -8.00 11.09
N GLN A 59 -11.57 -8.50 12.28
CA GLN A 59 -10.40 -8.00 13.01
C GLN A 59 -9.11 -8.23 12.24
N LYS A 60 -8.87 -9.45 11.76
CA LYS A 60 -7.70 -9.79 10.94
C LYS A 60 -7.65 -8.98 9.64
N ALA A 61 -8.79 -8.73 9.00
CA ALA A 61 -8.87 -7.89 7.81
C ALA A 61 -8.61 -6.40 8.11
N ARG A 62 -8.97 -5.91 9.31
CA ARG A 62 -8.65 -4.56 9.77
C ARG A 62 -7.17 -4.42 10.13
N GLU A 63 -6.62 -5.41 10.83
CA GLU A 63 -5.21 -5.46 11.18
C GLU A 63 -4.32 -5.57 9.94
N SER A 64 -4.67 -6.45 9.00
CA SER A 64 -3.97 -6.56 7.71
C SER A 64 -4.04 -5.26 6.91
N ARG A 65 -5.18 -4.56 6.90
CA ARG A 65 -5.31 -3.25 6.24
C ARG A 65 -4.49 -2.17 6.93
N ARG A 66 -4.42 -2.18 8.26
CA ARG A 66 -3.62 -1.22 9.04
C ARG A 66 -2.12 -1.47 8.86
N ASN A 67 -1.71 -2.74 8.77
CA ASN A 67 -0.32 -3.13 8.64
C ASN A 67 0.20 -3.01 7.20
N GLN A 68 -0.71 -3.00 6.21
CA GLN A 68 -0.37 -2.66 4.84
C GLN A 68 -0.05 -1.16 4.78
N GLN A 69 1.24 -0.83 4.77
CA GLN A 69 1.67 0.54 4.51
C GLN A 69 1.20 0.96 3.12
N MET A 70 0.30 1.94 3.07
CA MET A 70 -0.07 2.60 1.83
C MET A 70 1.16 3.36 1.32
N THR A 71 1.82 2.82 0.30
CA THR A 71 2.82 3.56 -0.47
C THR A 71 2.12 4.66 -1.26
N VAL A 72 1.97 5.83 -0.63
CA VAL A 72 1.45 7.04 -1.28
C VAL A 72 2.52 7.60 -2.22
N ILE A 73 2.08 8.13 -3.37
CA ILE A 73 2.93 8.92 -4.26
C ILE A 73 2.91 10.36 -3.78
N LYS A 74 4.03 10.87 -3.27
CA LYS A 74 4.21 12.28 -2.90
C LYS A 74 4.71 13.06 -4.10
N GLU A 75 4.17 14.24 -4.33
CA GLU A 75 4.60 15.10 -5.43
C GLU A 75 5.52 16.20 -4.90
N GLN A 76 6.66 16.40 -5.55
CA GLN A 76 7.57 17.50 -5.27
C GLN A 76 7.76 18.34 -6.52
N LYS A 77 7.42 19.63 -6.42
CA LYS A 77 7.58 20.59 -7.53
C LYS A 77 8.85 21.38 -7.37
N LEU A 78 9.61 21.47 -8.45
CA LEU A 78 10.88 22.20 -8.56
C LEU A 78 10.82 23.19 -9.73
N ARG A 79 11.69 24.22 -9.66
CA ARG A 79 11.90 25.18 -10.75
C ARG A 79 13.25 24.92 -11.42
N PRO A 80 13.39 25.22 -12.73
CA PRO A 80 14.68 25.07 -13.43
C PRO A 80 15.80 25.95 -12.87
N LYS A 81 15.45 27.12 -12.30
CA LYS A 81 16.37 28.07 -11.66
C LYS A 81 16.15 28.09 -10.15
N ILE A 82 16.36 26.95 -9.52
CA ILE A 82 16.30 26.83 -8.06
C ILE A 82 17.61 27.34 -7.44
N ASP A 83 17.49 28.02 -6.30
CA ASP A 83 18.66 28.40 -5.49
C ASP A 83 19.24 27.16 -4.78
N SER A 84 20.53 27.17 -4.45
CA SER A 84 21.17 26.10 -3.69
C SER A 84 20.45 25.77 -2.37
N HIS A 85 20.03 26.78 -1.61
CA HIS A 85 19.39 26.57 -0.32
C HIS A 85 18.00 25.95 -0.45
N ASP A 86 17.22 26.38 -1.44
CA ASP A 86 15.90 25.80 -1.74
C ASP A 86 16.04 24.36 -2.27
N TYR A 87 17.08 24.10 -3.08
CA TYR A 87 17.40 22.76 -3.55
C TYR A 87 17.66 21.78 -2.39
N ASP A 88 18.48 22.18 -1.43
CA ASP A 88 18.81 21.33 -0.28
C ASP A 88 17.59 21.04 0.60
N THR A 89 16.72 22.03 0.79
CA THR A 89 15.46 21.86 1.52
C THR A 89 14.54 20.87 0.82
N LYS A 90 14.37 21.02 -0.51
CA LYS A 90 13.54 20.13 -1.32
C LYS A 90 14.11 18.71 -1.40
N LYS A 91 15.44 18.58 -1.48
CA LYS A 91 16.16 17.30 -1.41
C LYS A 91 15.91 16.63 -0.06
N GLY A 92 15.99 17.36 1.05
CA GLY A 92 15.64 16.87 2.39
C GLY A 92 14.23 16.29 2.47
N HIS A 93 13.24 16.93 1.85
CA HIS A 93 11.87 16.41 1.80
C HIS A 93 11.77 15.11 0.99
N ILE A 94 12.46 15.04 -0.16
CA ILE A 94 12.50 13.83 -1.00
C ILE A 94 13.13 12.67 -0.24
N VAL A 95 14.25 12.92 0.44
CA VAL A 95 14.92 11.96 1.34
C VAL A 95 13.99 11.49 2.44
N ARG A 96 13.25 12.40 3.09
CA ARG A 96 12.28 12.06 4.13
C ARG A 96 11.16 11.16 3.59
N PHE A 97 10.62 11.45 2.41
CA PHE A 97 9.57 10.64 1.78
C PHE A 97 10.06 9.26 1.35
N LEU A 98 11.27 9.17 0.77
CA LEU A 98 11.88 7.89 0.41
C LEU A 98 12.14 7.05 1.68
N ASN A 99 12.59 7.68 2.77
CA ASN A 99 12.79 6.99 4.05
C ASN A 99 11.49 6.48 4.69
N GLN A 100 10.36 7.13 4.41
CA GLN A 100 9.03 6.68 4.85
C GLN A 100 8.45 5.58 3.95
N GLY A 101 9.15 5.16 2.89
CA GLY A 101 8.66 4.16 1.96
C GLY A 101 7.66 4.70 0.93
N HIS A 102 7.60 6.03 0.74
CA HIS A 102 6.76 6.66 -0.26
C HIS A 102 7.50 6.82 -1.60
N LYS A 103 6.75 6.68 -2.69
CA LYS A 103 7.25 7.04 -4.03
C LYS A 103 7.20 8.55 -4.18
N VAL A 104 8.18 9.13 -4.85
CA VAL A 104 8.24 10.58 -5.05
C VAL A 104 8.21 10.91 -6.53
N LYS A 105 7.20 11.68 -6.93
CA LYS A 105 7.08 12.23 -8.27
C LYS A 105 7.65 13.64 -8.25
N VAL A 106 8.82 13.81 -8.85
CA VAL A 106 9.47 15.12 -8.96
C VAL A 106 9.07 15.75 -10.28
N THR A 107 8.48 16.94 -10.22
CA THR A 107 7.99 17.69 -11.38
C THR A 107 8.70 19.02 -11.49
N ILE A 108 9.42 19.23 -12.59
CA ILE A 108 9.95 20.55 -12.97
C ILE A 108 8.96 21.22 -13.90
N MET A 109 8.50 22.42 -13.54
CA MET A 109 7.63 23.22 -14.41
C MET A 109 8.48 24.23 -15.19
N PHE A 110 8.44 24.18 -16.51
CA PHE A 110 9.08 25.18 -17.36
C PHE A 110 8.12 26.33 -17.64
N ARG A 111 8.59 27.58 -17.54
CA ARG A 111 7.77 28.76 -17.83
C ARG A 111 8.31 29.53 -19.04
N GLY A 112 7.43 29.85 -19.98
CA GLY A 112 7.73 30.69 -21.13
C GLY A 112 8.88 30.16 -22.00
N ARG A 113 9.94 30.95 -22.15
CA ARG A 113 11.10 30.65 -23.01
C ARG A 113 11.98 29.51 -22.47
N GLU A 114 11.71 29.00 -21.27
CA GLU A 114 12.47 27.90 -20.67
C GLU A 114 12.11 26.54 -21.28
N GLN A 115 10.98 26.44 -22.00
CA GLN A 115 10.59 25.22 -22.73
C GLN A 115 11.57 24.84 -23.84
N SER A 116 12.34 25.81 -24.36
CA SER A 116 13.37 25.54 -25.38
C SER A 116 14.69 25.02 -24.80
N ARG A 117 14.82 24.96 -23.46
CA ARG A 117 16.01 24.46 -22.76
C ARG A 117 15.65 23.33 -21.76
N PRO A 118 15.14 22.19 -22.24
CA PRO A 118 14.83 21.04 -21.38
C PRO A 118 16.09 20.48 -20.69
N GLU A 119 17.28 20.69 -21.27
CA GLU A 119 18.56 20.24 -20.71
C GLU A 119 18.81 20.70 -19.27
N LEU A 120 18.37 21.93 -18.91
CA LEU A 120 18.56 22.45 -17.56
C LEU A 120 17.76 21.65 -16.54
N GLY A 121 16.51 21.29 -16.88
CA GLY A 121 15.68 20.43 -16.03
C GLY A 121 16.22 19.01 -15.96
N TYR A 122 16.69 18.48 -17.10
CA TYR A 122 17.28 17.14 -17.16
C TYR A 122 18.51 17.02 -16.26
N ARG A 123 19.47 17.96 -16.36
CA ARG A 123 20.66 17.97 -15.50
C ARG A 123 20.31 18.08 -14.02
N LEU A 124 19.30 18.89 -13.67
CA LEU A 124 18.86 19.03 -12.28
C LEU A 124 18.26 17.72 -11.74
N LEU A 125 17.43 17.03 -12.53
CA LEU A 125 16.86 15.74 -12.15
C LEU A 125 17.91 14.64 -12.09
N GLN A 126 18.88 14.66 -12.99
CA GLN A 126 19.99 13.70 -12.98
C GLN A 126 20.87 13.89 -11.74
N ARG A 127 21.25 15.12 -11.42
CA ARG A 127 21.98 15.43 -10.17
C ARG A 127 21.18 14.98 -8.94
N LEU A 128 19.88 15.24 -8.94
CA LEU A 128 19.01 14.81 -7.84
C LEU A 128 18.90 13.28 -7.74
N ALA A 129 18.91 12.56 -8.86
CA ALA A 129 18.91 11.11 -8.88
C ALA A 129 20.23 10.51 -8.34
N GLU A 130 21.37 11.11 -8.68
CA GLU A 130 22.69 10.73 -8.15
C GLU A 130 22.75 10.98 -6.63
N ASP A 131 22.28 12.14 -6.19
CA ASP A 131 22.24 12.57 -4.79
C ASP A 131 21.34 11.68 -3.88
N VAL A 132 20.38 10.96 -4.45
CA VAL A 132 19.45 10.08 -3.72
C VAL A 132 19.61 8.60 -4.10
N ALA A 133 20.64 8.25 -4.87
CA ALA A 133 20.88 6.88 -5.36
C ALA A 133 21.02 5.86 -4.20
N ASP A 134 21.50 6.32 -3.04
CA ASP A 134 21.65 5.51 -1.84
C ASP A 134 20.31 5.13 -1.19
N LEU A 135 19.26 5.94 -1.39
CA LEU A 135 17.97 5.81 -0.71
C LEU A 135 16.84 5.34 -1.62
N GLY A 136 16.95 5.59 -2.93
CA GLY A 136 15.96 5.18 -3.91
C GLY A 136 16.54 4.85 -5.28
N VAL A 137 15.68 4.23 -6.10
CA VAL A 137 15.92 3.95 -7.51
C VAL A 137 15.03 4.82 -8.38
N VAL A 138 15.52 5.16 -9.56
CA VAL A 138 14.71 5.83 -10.58
C VAL A 138 13.78 4.79 -11.21
N GLU A 139 12.48 4.90 -10.93
CA GLU A 139 11.46 4.03 -11.53
C GLU A 139 11.05 4.54 -12.91
N SER A 140 10.94 5.86 -13.06
CA SER A 140 10.70 6.51 -14.34
C SER A 140 11.74 7.60 -14.56
N SER A 141 12.57 7.41 -15.58
CA SER A 141 13.57 8.39 -16.00
C SER A 141 12.93 9.76 -16.32
N PRO A 142 13.71 10.85 -16.25
CA PRO A 142 13.24 12.19 -16.60
C PRO A 142 12.60 12.21 -18.00
N LYS A 143 11.29 12.43 -18.07
CA LYS A 143 10.54 12.56 -19.32
C LYS A 143 9.87 13.92 -19.38
N GLN A 144 9.96 14.56 -20.54
CA GLN A 144 9.25 15.80 -20.80
C GLN A 144 7.79 15.50 -21.12
N ASP A 145 6.90 16.04 -20.31
CA ASP A 145 5.44 15.97 -20.47
C ASP A 145 4.92 17.40 -20.69
N GLY A 146 4.93 17.82 -21.95
CA GLY A 146 4.53 19.15 -22.39
C GLY A 146 5.35 20.27 -21.74
N ARG A 147 4.71 21.02 -20.82
CA ARG A 147 5.35 22.14 -20.09
C ARG A 147 6.09 21.69 -18.83
N ASN A 148 5.99 20.41 -18.48
CA ASN A 148 6.56 19.84 -17.28
C ASN A 148 7.61 18.79 -17.66
N MET A 149 8.55 18.53 -16.75
CA MET A 149 9.42 17.36 -16.81
C MET A 149 9.26 16.58 -15.52
N ILE A 150 9.00 15.28 -15.66
CA ILE A 150 8.60 14.43 -14.55
C ILE A 150 9.63 13.30 -14.42
N MET A 151 10.02 13.03 -13.18
CA MET A 151 10.79 11.86 -12.79
C MET A 151 10.08 11.19 -11.60
N VAL A 152 10.10 9.85 -11.55
CA VAL A 152 9.55 9.10 -10.43
C VAL A 152 10.66 8.31 -9.75
N LEU A 153 10.82 8.56 -8.45
CA LEU A 153 11.74 7.87 -7.56
C LEU A 153 10.96 6.89 -6.69
N ALA A 154 11.47 5.67 -6.60
CA ALA A 154 10.97 4.65 -5.69
C ALA A 154 11.99 4.39 -4.58
N PRO A 155 11.57 4.17 -3.33
CA PRO A 155 12.48 3.84 -2.25
C PRO A 155 13.06 2.44 -2.45
N HIS A 156 14.28 2.22 -1.98
CA HIS A 156 14.84 0.86 -1.92
C HIS A 156 13.99 -0.02 -0.99
N LYS A 157 13.73 -1.27 -1.39
CA LYS A 157 12.91 -2.24 -0.63
C LYS A 157 13.38 -2.48 0.82
N ASN A 158 14.62 -2.08 1.15
CA ASN A 158 15.25 -2.32 2.45
C ASN A 158 15.11 -1.18 3.46
N VAL A 159 14.43 -0.08 3.12
CA VAL A 159 14.13 0.93 4.14
C VAL A 159 12.94 0.46 4.96
N LYS A 160 13.21 -0.37 5.97
CA LYS A 160 12.27 -0.51 7.09
C LYS A 160 11.99 0.92 7.56
N PRO A 161 10.73 1.39 7.56
CA PRO A 161 10.44 2.73 8.02
C PRO A 161 10.91 2.79 9.46
N ARG A 162 11.89 3.64 9.72
CA ARG A 162 12.17 4.07 11.09
C ARG A 162 10.84 4.61 11.58
N THR A 163 10.23 3.90 12.53
CA THR A 163 8.97 4.28 13.14
C THR A 163 9.17 5.65 13.78
N ALA A 164 8.84 6.71 13.03
CA ALA A 164 8.80 8.06 13.53
C ALA A 164 7.57 8.13 14.43
N THR A 165 7.83 7.87 15.71
CA THR A 165 6.87 8.11 16.77
C THR A 165 6.70 9.63 16.85
N LYS A 166 5.49 10.10 16.51
CA LYS A 166 4.98 11.47 16.72
C LYS A 166 5.69 12.60 15.97
N ASP A 167 5.16 13.00 14.81
CA ASP A 167 5.32 14.37 14.23
C ASP A 167 4.22 14.60 13.17
N ALA A 168 2.95 14.40 13.54
CA ALA A 168 1.80 14.52 12.64
C ALA A 168 0.95 15.78 12.87
N GLU A 169 1.45 16.78 13.61
CA GLU A 169 0.63 17.93 14.08
C GLU A 169 1.15 19.31 13.66
N THR A 170 1.82 19.49 12.52
CA THR A 170 2.32 20.86 12.16
C THR A 170 2.09 21.31 10.72
N GLU A 171 1.34 20.59 9.88
CA GLU A 171 1.04 21.03 8.51
C GLU A 171 -0.45 21.38 8.28
N GLN A 172 -1.11 22.02 9.25
CA GLN A 172 -2.46 22.59 9.05
C GLN A 172 -2.58 24.12 9.25
N ASP A 173 -1.56 24.83 9.73
CA ASP A 173 -1.71 26.26 10.10
C ASP A 173 -1.21 27.30 9.08
N VAL A 174 -0.74 26.91 7.88
CA VAL A 174 -0.21 27.91 6.90
C VAL A 174 -1.18 28.32 5.80
N ALA A 175 -2.45 27.87 5.86
CA ALA A 175 -3.48 28.20 4.86
C ALA A 175 -4.54 29.20 5.35
N ALA A 176 -4.35 29.81 6.51
CA ALA A 176 -5.24 30.83 7.05
C ALA A 176 -4.45 31.97 7.69
N GLU A 177 -3.73 32.73 6.87
CA GLU A 177 -3.46 34.15 7.12
C GLU A 177 -3.47 34.93 5.80
#